data_AF-A0A7Y2TIH9-F1
#
_entry.id   AF-A0A7Y2TIH9-F1
#
_cell.length_a   1.000
_cell.length_b   1.000
_cell.length_c   1.000
_cell.angle_alpha   90.00
_cell.angle_beta   90.00
_cell.angle_gamma   90.00
#
_symmetry.space_group_name_H-M   'P 1'
#
loop_
_entity.id
_entity.type
_entity.pdbx_description
1 polymer ?
#
loop_
_entity_poly.entity_id
_entity_poly.type
_entity_poly.pdbx_seq_one_letter_code
_entity_poly.pdbx_strand_id
1 'polypeptide(L)'
;MQKSIWIFGIIAGSFGATLEYLFFKNTSFSANTMYLSKTLILAICIVFGLVLIKKLIGGTISIARTLLSGMLIAFVRSAVMIGSFLVLYYPAGDFYDAKLQESFIQAEKKITADEDILPADKETELEITKQQIASQYKPLGYSGLLIAESLIIGFIISILAAAFISKNMMYTE
;
A
#
# COMPACT_ATOMS: atom_id res chain seq x y z
N MET A 1 -4.64 -20.57 10.23
CA MET A 1 -4.17 -19.16 10.27
C MET A 1 -4.49 -18.56 11.62
N GLN A 2 -3.54 -17.84 12.21
CA GLN A 2 -3.70 -17.26 13.53
C GLN A 2 -4.62 -16.03 13.45
N LYS A 3 -5.58 -15.89 14.38
CA LYS A 3 -6.59 -14.80 14.39
C LYS A 3 -5.94 -13.41 14.30
N SER A 4 -4.74 -13.26 14.84
CA SER A 4 -3.93 -12.03 14.76
C SER A 4 -3.71 -11.56 13.32
N ILE A 5 -3.41 -12.45 12.37
CA ILE A 5 -3.15 -12.08 10.97
C ILE A 5 -4.36 -11.37 10.37
N TRP A 6 -5.55 -11.94 10.58
CA TRP A 6 -6.81 -11.36 10.11
C TRP A 6 -7.11 -10.03 10.77
N ILE A 7 -6.98 -9.95 12.10
CA ILE A 7 -7.27 -8.72 12.85
C ILE A 7 -6.38 -7.57 12.37
N PHE A 8 -5.07 -7.77 12.37
CA PHE A 8 -4.13 -6.71 11.99
C PHE A 8 -4.17 -6.39 10.49
N GLY A 9 -4.42 -7.39 9.64
CA GLY A 9 -4.62 -7.16 8.21
C GLY A 9 -5.87 -6.34 7.90
N ILE A 10 -7.01 -6.67 8.54
CA ILE A 10 -8.26 -5.93 8.37
C ILE A 10 -8.12 -4.50 8.91
N ILE A 11 -7.53 -4.31 10.09
CA ILE A 11 -7.29 -2.97 10.64
C ILE A 11 -6.44 -2.14 9.69
N ALA A 12 -5.30 -2.67 9.24
CA ALA A 12 -4.43 -1.98 8.28
C ALA A 12 -5.16 -1.65 6.97
N GLY A 13 -5.97 -2.58 6.48
CA GLY A 13 -6.78 -2.41 5.27
C GLY A 13 -7.84 -1.32 5.42
N SER A 14 -8.61 -1.34 6.49
CA SER A 14 -9.68 -0.37 6.75
C SER A 14 -9.13 1.04 6.94
N PHE A 15 -8.04 1.20 7.70
CA PHE A 15 -7.37 2.50 7.81
C PHE A 15 -6.80 2.96 6.47
N GLY A 16 -6.18 2.05 5.71
CA GLY A 16 -5.65 2.37 4.38
C GLY A 16 -6.72 2.83 3.41
N ALA A 17 -7.86 2.13 3.37
CA ALA A 17 -9.03 2.47 2.56
C ALA A 17 -9.66 3.81 3.00
N THR A 18 -9.73 4.07 4.31
CA THR A 18 -10.23 5.35 4.83
C THR A 18 -9.34 6.51 4.40
N LEU A 19 -8.01 6.35 4.46
CA LEU A 19 -7.07 7.36 3.99
C LEU A 19 -7.20 7.62 2.48
N GLU A 20 -7.43 6.58 1.67
CA GLU A 20 -7.74 6.76 0.24
C GLU A 20 -9.03 7.51 0.02
N TYR A 21 -10.10 7.09 0.69
CA TYR A 21 -11.38 7.75 0.59
C TYR A 21 -11.26 9.26 0.91
N LEU A 22 -10.54 9.61 1.98
CA LEU A 22 -10.31 11.01 2.36
C LEU A 22 -9.46 11.77 1.33
N PHE A 23 -8.47 11.10 0.73
CA PHE A 23 -7.64 11.68 -0.33
C PHE A 23 -8.41 11.92 -1.62
N PHE A 24 -9.24 10.98 -2.04
CA PHE A 24 -10.06 11.12 -3.26
C PHE A 24 -11.21 12.11 -3.07
N LYS A 25 -11.74 12.24 -1.86
CA LYS A 25 -12.81 13.20 -1.55
C LYS A 25 -12.32 14.65 -1.45
N ASN A 26 -11.06 14.90 -1.10
CA ASN A 26 -10.53 16.24 -0.86
C ASN A 26 -9.44 16.63 -1.87
N THR A 27 -9.55 17.83 -2.43
CA THR A 27 -8.58 18.34 -3.41
C THR A 27 -7.26 18.77 -2.79
N SER A 28 -7.22 19.11 -1.49
CA SER A 28 -6.02 19.67 -0.83
C SER A 28 -5.10 18.65 -0.16
N PHE A 29 -5.42 17.35 -0.19
CA PHE A 29 -4.57 16.34 0.45
C PHE A 29 -3.38 15.94 -0.45
N SER A 30 -2.18 15.91 0.15
CA SER A 30 -0.97 15.47 -0.53
C SER A 30 -0.93 13.94 -0.70
N ALA A 31 -0.63 13.48 -1.92
CA ALA A 31 -0.47 12.06 -2.22
C ALA A 31 0.65 11.42 -1.38
N ASN A 32 1.77 12.14 -1.20
CA ASN A 32 2.90 11.65 -0.40
C ASN A 32 2.50 11.38 1.06
N THR A 33 1.73 12.28 1.66
CA THR A 33 1.23 12.10 3.02
C THR A 33 0.32 10.88 3.13
N MET A 34 -0.52 10.64 2.12
CA MET A 34 -1.39 9.46 2.06
C MET A 34 -0.55 8.17 2.01
N TYR A 35 0.38 8.04 1.06
CA TYR A 35 1.20 6.83 0.90
C TYR A 35 2.08 6.55 2.12
N LEU A 36 2.71 7.59 2.69
CA LEU A 36 3.52 7.46 3.89
C LEU A 36 2.70 6.99 5.09
N SER A 37 1.51 7.58 5.29
CA SER A 37 0.63 7.22 6.40
C SER A 37 0.15 5.78 6.31
N LYS A 38 -0.25 5.32 5.12
CA LYS A 38 -0.64 3.92 4.88
C LYS A 38 0.50 2.94 5.14
N THR A 39 1.71 3.28 4.70
CA THR A 39 2.91 2.47 4.90
C THR A 39 3.23 2.33 6.38
N LEU A 40 3.16 3.44 7.13
CA LEU A 40 3.37 3.45 8.56
C LEU A 40 2.33 2.60 9.31
N ILE A 41 1.05 2.72 8.95
CA ILE A 41 -0.02 1.92 9.55
C ILE A 41 0.19 0.43 9.29
N LEU A 42 0.56 0.04 8.06
CA LEU A 42 0.91 -1.35 7.77
C LEU A 42 2.10 -1.81 8.62
N ALA A 43 3.16 -1.00 8.72
CA ALA A 43 4.34 -1.34 9.48
C ALA A 43 4.01 -1.60 10.97
N ILE A 44 3.22 -0.69 11.57
CA ILE A 44 2.72 -0.80 12.93
C ILE A 44 1.90 -2.10 13.10
N CYS A 45 0.96 -2.37 12.19
CA CYS A 45 0.12 -3.56 12.25
C CYS A 45 0.91 -4.86 12.10
N ILE A 46 1.94 -4.88 11.24
CA ILE A 46 2.85 -6.03 11.11
C ILE A 46 3.60 -6.24 12.42
N VAL A 47 4.24 -5.20 12.97
CA VAL A 47 5.03 -5.33 14.21
C VAL A 47 4.16 -5.81 15.37
N PHE A 48 3.01 -5.18 15.62
CA PHE A 48 2.10 -5.61 16.68
C PHE A 48 1.52 -7.01 16.44
N GLY A 49 1.19 -7.34 15.18
CA GLY A 49 0.76 -8.67 14.78
C GLY A 49 1.80 -9.74 15.11
N LEU A 50 3.05 -9.50 14.77
CA LEU A 50 4.16 -10.40 15.06
C LEU A 50 4.44 -10.54 16.56
N VAL A 51 4.39 -9.44 17.32
CA VAL A 51 4.52 -9.46 18.79
C VAL A 51 3.41 -10.30 19.42
N LEU A 52 2.16 -10.14 18.97
CA LEU A 52 1.05 -10.95 19.47
C LEU A 52 1.21 -12.42 19.11
N ILE A 53 1.61 -12.72 17.87
CA ILE A 53 1.88 -14.09 17.40
C ILE A 53 2.95 -14.75 18.28
N LYS A 54 4.06 -14.05 18.56
CA LYS A 54 5.12 -14.54 19.45
C LYS A 54 4.58 -14.88 20.84
N LYS A 55 3.77 -14.00 21.43
CA LYS A 55 3.15 -14.24 22.75
C LYS A 55 2.24 -15.47 22.74
N LEU A 56 1.44 -15.65 21.69
CA LEU A 56 0.49 -16.75 21.56
C LEU A 56 1.15 -18.13 21.33
N ILE A 57 2.38 -18.17 20.80
CA ILE A 57 3.10 -19.42 20.51
C ILE A 57 4.07 -19.81 21.64
N GLY A 58 4.13 -19.03 22.73
CA GLY A 58 5.00 -19.34 23.87
C GLY A 58 6.39 -18.70 23.79
N GLY A 59 6.53 -17.58 23.10
CA GLY A 59 7.68 -16.68 23.24
C GLY A 59 8.79 -16.84 22.19
N THR A 60 8.78 -17.88 21.37
CA THR A 60 9.73 -18.03 20.25
C THR A 60 9.00 -18.10 18.92
N ILE A 61 9.54 -17.41 17.91
CA ILE A 61 9.02 -17.40 16.54
C ILE A 61 10.20 -17.53 15.59
N SER A 62 10.12 -18.48 14.64
CA SER A 62 11.16 -18.63 13.63
C SER A 62 11.12 -17.48 12.62
N ILE A 63 12.27 -17.17 12.02
CA ILE A 63 12.37 -16.13 10.98
C ILE A 63 11.38 -16.40 9.84
N ALA A 64 11.28 -17.65 9.37
CA ALA A 64 10.33 -18.05 8.34
C ALA A 64 8.87 -17.74 8.73
N ARG A 65 8.48 -18.02 9.97
CA ARG A 65 7.13 -17.72 10.46
C ARG A 65 6.90 -16.21 10.60
N THR A 66 7.91 -15.44 10.99
CA THR A 66 7.85 -13.98 11.02
C THR A 66 7.61 -13.39 9.63
N LEU A 67 8.40 -13.81 8.64
CA LEU A 67 8.26 -13.37 7.25
C LEU A 67 6.88 -13.71 6.68
N LEU A 68 6.48 -14.99 6.79
CA LEU A 68 5.17 -15.44 6.30
C LEU A 68 4.02 -14.70 6.98
N SER A 69 4.09 -14.49 8.29
CA SER A 69 3.00 -13.83 9.03
C SER A 69 2.86 -12.36 8.63
N GLY A 70 3.96 -11.62 8.48
CA GLY A 70 3.88 -10.22 8.06
C GLY A 70 3.47 -10.05 6.60
N MET A 71 3.91 -10.94 5.70
CA MET A 71 3.40 -10.98 4.32
C MET A 71 1.89 -11.27 4.27
N LEU A 72 1.40 -12.22 5.08
CA LEU A 72 -0.03 -12.53 5.14
C LEU A 72 -0.84 -11.35 5.70
N ILE A 73 -0.33 -10.62 6.70
CA ILE A 73 -0.98 -9.38 7.19
C ILE A 73 -1.09 -8.36 6.05
N ALA A 74 -0.01 -8.17 5.27
CA ALA A 74 0.00 -7.24 4.16
C ALA A 74 -0.93 -7.67 3.01
N PHE A 75 -1.05 -8.99 2.77
CA PHE A 75 -1.98 -9.53 1.78
C PHE A 75 -3.45 -9.35 2.20
N VAL A 76 -3.77 -9.56 3.48
CA VAL A 76 -5.13 -9.27 3.99
C VAL A 76 -5.44 -7.78 3.89
N ARG A 77 -4.47 -6.90 4.20
CA ARG A 77 -4.60 -5.45 3.99
C ARG A 77 -4.98 -5.14 2.54
N SER A 78 -4.24 -5.66 1.57
CA SER A 78 -4.50 -5.36 0.15
C SER A 78 -5.88 -5.84 -0.28
N ALA A 79 -6.31 -7.02 0.16
CA ALA A 79 -7.65 -7.53 -0.14
C ALA A 79 -8.77 -6.59 0.37
N VAL A 80 -8.65 -6.08 1.60
CA VAL A 80 -9.64 -5.14 2.18
C VAL A 80 -9.66 -3.80 1.44
N MET A 81 -8.48 -3.28 1.07
CA MET A 81 -8.37 -2.05 0.30
C MET A 81 -8.94 -2.22 -1.12
N ILE A 82 -8.66 -3.33 -1.81
CA ILE A 82 -9.25 -3.67 -3.10
C ILE A 82 -10.77 -3.75 -2.99
N GLY A 83 -11.30 -4.43 -1.97
CA GLY A 83 -12.74 -4.48 -1.74
C GLY A 83 -13.36 -3.09 -1.60
N SER A 84 -12.71 -2.21 -0.85
CA SER A 84 -13.15 -0.82 -0.68
C SER A 84 -13.07 -0.02 -1.98
N PHE A 85 -12.00 -0.20 -2.75
CA PHE A 85 -11.84 0.42 -4.06
C PHE A 85 -12.96 0.01 -5.01
N LEU A 86 -13.27 -1.29 -5.08
CA LEU A 86 -14.32 -1.83 -5.95
C LEU A 86 -15.71 -1.29 -5.57
N VAL A 87 -15.99 -1.14 -4.28
CA VAL A 87 -17.24 -0.53 -3.80
C VAL A 87 -17.37 0.92 -4.27
N LEU A 88 -16.29 1.70 -4.19
CA LEU A 88 -16.29 3.10 -4.62
C LEU A 88 -16.21 3.26 -6.16
N TYR A 89 -15.69 2.24 -6.85
CA TYR A 89 -15.61 2.21 -8.31
C TYR A 89 -16.97 1.90 -8.95
N TYR A 90 -17.84 1.15 -8.28
CA TYR A 90 -19.16 0.85 -8.82
C TYR A 90 -20.06 2.11 -8.88
N PRO A 91 -20.78 2.39 -9.98
CA PRO A 91 -20.90 1.57 -11.19
C PRO A 91 -19.85 1.81 -12.28
N ALA A 92 -19.28 3.02 -12.38
CA ALA A 92 -18.45 3.43 -13.53
C ALA A 92 -17.10 4.08 -13.19
N GLY A 93 -16.81 4.32 -11.90
CA GLY A 93 -15.54 4.90 -11.46
C GLY A 93 -15.58 6.41 -11.19
N ASP A 94 -16.74 7.06 -11.35
CA ASP A 94 -16.93 8.52 -11.24
C ASP A 94 -16.33 9.14 -9.98
N PHE A 95 -16.30 8.39 -8.87
CA PHE A 95 -15.69 8.82 -7.61
C PHE A 95 -14.22 9.23 -7.77
N TYR A 96 -13.50 8.63 -8.73
CA TYR A 96 -12.08 8.86 -8.93
C TYR A 96 -11.74 9.87 -10.04
N ASP A 97 -12.72 10.27 -10.86
CA ASP A 97 -12.49 11.07 -12.07
C ASP A 97 -11.81 12.41 -11.77
N ALA A 98 -12.22 13.10 -10.69
CA ALA A 98 -11.62 14.37 -10.31
C ALA A 98 -10.10 14.25 -10.08
N LYS A 99 -9.66 13.20 -9.37
CA LYS A 99 -8.23 12.95 -9.11
C LYS A 99 -7.50 12.38 -10.33
N LEU A 100 -8.19 11.64 -11.19
CA LEU A 100 -7.63 11.21 -12.47
C LEU A 100 -7.29 12.43 -13.35
N GLN A 101 -8.21 13.38 -13.48
CA GLN A 101 -7.98 14.61 -14.25
C GLN A 101 -6.88 15.47 -13.63
N GLU A 102 -6.85 15.60 -12.31
CA GLU A 102 -5.75 16.29 -11.61
C GLU A 102 -4.40 15.62 -11.91
N SER A 103 -4.35 14.29 -11.92
CA SER A 103 -3.15 13.51 -12.24
C SER A 103 -2.69 13.73 -13.69
N PHE A 104 -3.62 13.86 -14.64
CA PHE A 104 -3.30 14.20 -16.03
C PHE A 104 -2.71 15.60 -16.18
N ILE A 105 -3.27 16.60 -15.48
CA ILE A 105 -2.73 17.96 -15.48
C ILE A 105 -1.32 17.98 -14.88
N GLN A 106 -1.09 17.22 -13.80
CA GLN A 106 0.25 17.12 -13.20
C GLN A 106 1.25 16.42 -14.12
N ALA A 107 0.84 15.36 -14.84
CA ALA A 107 1.68 14.67 -15.82
C ALA A 107 2.08 15.60 -16.96
N GLU A 108 1.13 16.38 -17.49
CA GLU A 108 1.38 17.36 -18.56
C GLU A 108 2.38 18.44 -18.14
N LYS A 109 2.21 18.97 -16.92
CA LYS A 109 3.17 19.93 -16.35
C LYS A 109 4.58 19.32 -16.21
N LYS A 110 4.68 18.08 -15.73
CA LYS A 110 5.97 17.40 -15.56
C LYS A 110 6.66 17.16 -16.89
N ILE A 111 5.98 16.57 -17.87
CA ILE A 111 6.55 16.23 -19.19
C ILE A 111 6.89 17.49 -19.99
N THR A 112 6.06 18.53 -19.88
CA THR A 112 6.35 19.80 -20.56
C THR A 112 7.58 20.48 -19.98
N ALA A 113 7.73 20.46 -18.65
CA ALA A 113 8.88 21.02 -17.95
C ALA A 113 10.14 20.14 -17.99
N ASP A 114 10.03 18.89 -18.47
CA ASP A 114 11.15 17.97 -18.58
C ASP A 114 12.07 18.39 -19.73
N GLU A 115 13.33 18.67 -19.41
CA GLU A 115 14.36 19.05 -20.39
C GLU A 115 15.05 17.83 -21.01
N ASP A 116 14.94 16.65 -20.38
CA ASP A 116 15.55 15.41 -20.85
C ASP A 116 14.71 14.75 -21.96
N ILE A 117 13.42 15.11 -22.06
CA ILE A 117 12.52 14.64 -23.13
C ILE A 117 12.64 15.57 -24.33
N LEU A 118 13.03 15.00 -25.48
CA LEU A 118 13.08 15.73 -26.74
C LEU A 118 11.71 16.35 -27.06
N PRO A 119 11.66 17.61 -27.53
CA PRO A 119 10.38 18.27 -27.82
C PRO A 119 9.44 17.50 -28.75
N ALA A 120 10.00 16.73 -29.68
CA ALA A 120 9.24 15.89 -30.62
C ALA A 120 8.57 14.67 -29.96
N ASP A 121 9.09 14.19 -28.83
CA ASP A 121 8.61 12.99 -28.15
C ASP A 121 7.63 13.33 -27.01
N LYS A 122 7.53 14.60 -26.61
CA LYS A 122 6.69 15.05 -25.49
C LYS A 122 5.22 14.68 -25.62
N GLU A 123 4.66 14.74 -26.82
CA GLU A 123 3.26 14.37 -27.06
C GLU A 123 3.03 12.86 -26.87
N THR A 124 3.91 12.04 -27.44
CA THR A 124 3.88 10.57 -27.30
C THR A 124 4.07 10.14 -25.85
N GLU A 125 5.05 10.71 -25.15
CA GLU A 125 5.31 10.43 -23.73
C GLU A 125 4.14 10.84 -22.84
N LEU A 126 3.48 11.96 -23.16
CA LEU A 126 2.29 12.40 -22.45
C LEU A 126 1.12 11.43 -22.63
N GLU A 127 0.91 10.92 -23.84
CA GLU A 127 -0.15 9.94 -24.10
C GLU A 127 0.10 8.64 -23.33
N ILE A 128 1.32 8.09 -23.42
CA ILE A 128 1.72 6.87 -22.70
C ILE A 128 1.53 7.06 -21.20
N THR A 129 1.97 8.20 -20.65
CA THR A 129 1.84 8.50 -19.23
C THR A 129 0.38 8.62 -18.80
N LYS A 130 -0.47 9.29 -19.60
CA LYS A 130 -1.91 9.37 -19.33
C LYS A 130 -2.58 7.99 -19.35
N GLN A 131 -2.22 7.12 -20.30
CA GLN A 131 -2.72 5.75 -20.35
C GLN A 131 -2.29 4.94 -19.12
N GLN A 132 -1.01 5.04 -18.72
CA GLN A 132 -0.49 4.39 -17.52
C GLN A 132 -1.22 4.87 -16.27
N ILE A 133 -1.37 6.19 -16.08
CA ILE A 133 -2.13 6.76 -14.97
C ILE A 133 -3.56 6.22 -14.98
N ALA A 134 -4.27 6.30 -16.10
CA ALA A 134 -5.65 5.82 -16.22
C ALA A 134 -5.79 4.34 -15.84
N SER A 135 -4.79 3.51 -16.16
CA SER A 135 -4.80 2.09 -15.79
C SER A 135 -4.80 1.88 -14.27
N GLN A 136 -4.11 2.74 -13.51
CA GLN A 136 -4.03 2.64 -12.03
C GLN A 136 -5.35 2.97 -11.35
N TYR A 137 -6.23 3.70 -12.05
CA TYR A 137 -7.57 4.04 -11.58
C TYR A 137 -8.62 3.00 -12.02
N LYS A 138 -8.21 1.90 -12.68
CA LYS A 138 -9.10 0.78 -13.03
C LYS A 138 -8.89 -0.39 -12.08
N PRO A 139 -9.91 -1.25 -11.88
CA PRO A 139 -9.86 -2.38 -10.93
C PRO A 139 -8.61 -3.25 -11.05
N LEU A 140 -8.23 -3.65 -12.28
CA LEU A 140 -7.07 -4.52 -12.50
C LEU A 140 -5.74 -3.81 -12.19
N GLY A 141 -5.57 -2.58 -12.67
CA GLY A 141 -4.32 -1.83 -12.46
C GLY A 141 -4.14 -1.43 -11.00
N TYR A 142 -5.21 -0.93 -10.36
CA TYR A 142 -5.21 -0.63 -8.92
C TYR A 142 -4.86 -1.86 -8.09
N SER A 143 -5.56 -2.99 -8.34
CA SER A 143 -5.36 -4.21 -7.54
C SER A 143 -3.95 -4.78 -7.69
N GLY A 144 -3.42 -4.80 -8.91
CA GLY A 144 -2.06 -5.29 -9.19
C GLY A 144 -1.00 -4.47 -8.46
N LEU A 145 -1.08 -3.14 -8.57
CA LEU A 145 -0.14 -2.23 -7.89
C LEU A 145 -0.24 -2.36 -6.37
N LEU A 146 -1.46 -2.37 -5.81
CA LEU A 146 -1.66 -2.43 -4.38
C LEU A 146 -1.17 -3.75 -3.77
N ILE A 147 -1.36 -4.88 -4.45
CA ILE A 147 -0.83 -6.19 -4.02
C ILE A 147 0.70 -6.15 -4.03
N ALA A 148 1.30 -5.69 -5.13
CA ALA A 148 2.75 -5.61 -5.25
C ALA A 148 3.35 -4.71 -4.17
N GLU A 149 2.82 -3.49 -4.00
CA GLU A 149 3.24 -2.53 -2.97
C GLU A 149 3.11 -3.16 -1.57
N SER A 150 1.96 -3.74 -1.25
CA SER A 150 1.71 -4.31 0.07
C SER A 150 2.65 -5.48 0.37
N LEU A 151 2.89 -6.37 -0.59
CA LEU A 151 3.78 -7.51 -0.41
C LEU A 151 5.25 -7.09 -0.26
N ILE A 152 5.73 -6.14 -1.07
CA ILE A 152 7.11 -5.63 -0.99
C ILE A 152 7.34 -4.97 0.38
N ILE A 153 6.44 -4.06 0.78
CA ILE A 153 6.53 -3.40 2.09
C ILE A 153 6.41 -4.44 3.21
N GLY A 154 5.44 -5.35 3.10
CA GLY A 154 5.22 -6.41 4.07
C GLY A 154 6.46 -7.26 4.28
N PHE A 155 7.14 -7.63 3.20
CA PHE A 155 8.39 -8.38 3.23
C PHE A 155 9.52 -7.59 3.93
N ILE A 156 9.75 -6.34 3.52
CA ILE A 156 10.81 -5.48 4.10
C ILE A 156 10.58 -5.28 5.61
N ILE A 157 9.37 -4.90 6.02
CA ILE A 157 9.06 -4.70 7.44
C ILE A 157 9.19 -6.00 8.23
N SER A 158 8.83 -7.13 7.63
CA SER A 158 8.96 -8.43 8.31
C SER A 158 10.43 -8.83 8.53
N ILE A 159 11.33 -8.51 7.59
CA ILE A 159 12.78 -8.70 7.78
C ILE A 159 13.27 -7.85 8.95
N LEU A 160 12.91 -6.56 8.96
CA LEU A 160 13.30 -5.66 10.05
C LEU A 160 12.76 -6.15 11.39
N ALA A 161 11.48 -6.52 11.44
CA ALA A 161 10.85 -7.06 12.64
C ALA A 161 11.51 -8.37 13.09
N ALA A 162 11.89 -9.26 12.17
CA ALA A 162 12.61 -10.49 12.51
C ALA A 162 13.95 -10.19 13.20
N ALA A 163 14.71 -9.19 12.74
CA ALA A 163 15.96 -8.79 13.37
C ALA A 163 15.75 -8.28 14.81
N PHE A 164 14.73 -7.47 15.06
CA PHE A 164 14.42 -6.96 16.40
C PHE A 164 13.83 -8.02 17.33
N ILE A 165 12.90 -8.84 16.82
CA ILE A 165 12.21 -9.86 17.60
C ILE A 165 13.15 -11.02 17.97
N SER A 166 14.15 -11.30 17.13
CA SER A 166 15.21 -12.29 17.38
C SER A 166 16.32 -11.78 18.32
N LYS A 167 16.64 -10.47 18.32
CA LYS A 167 17.71 -9.91 19.19
C LYS A 167 17.35 -9.89 20.68
N ASN A 168 16.08 -9.79 21.04
CA ASN A 168 15.62 -9.91 22.44
C ASN A 168 15.78 -11.33 23.04
N MET A 169 16.55 -12.21 22.41
CA MET A 169 16.89 -13.55 22.91
C MET A 169 18.40 -13.79 23.15
N MET A 170 19.29 -12.84 22.85
CA MET A 170 20.73 -13.02 23.12
C MET A 170 21.23 -12.42 24.45
N TYR A 171 20.31 -11.83 25.22
CA TYR A 171 20.57 -11.39 26.61
C TYR A 171 19.44 -11.88 27.51
N THR A 172 19.50 -13.16 27.81
CA THR A 172 18.98 -13.71 29.07
C THR A 172 20.11 -14.60 29.57
N GLU A 173 20.89 -14.04 30.49
CA GLU A 173 21.77 -14.80 31.39
C GLU A 173 20.97 -15.85 32.17
#